data_AF-A0A954YWN3-F1
#
_entry.id   AF-A0A954YWN3-F1
#
_cell.length_a   1.000
_cell.length_b   1.000
_cell.length_c   1.000
_cell.angle_alpha   90.00
_cell.angle_beta   90.00
_cell.angle_gamma   90.00
#
_symmetry.space_group_name_H-M   'P 1'
#
loop_
_entity.id
_entity.type
_entity.pdbx_description
1 polymer ?
#
loop_
_entity_poly.entity_id
_entity_poly.type
_entity_poly.pdbx_seq_one_letter_code
_entity_poly.pdbx_strand_id
1 'polypeptide(L)'
;MARESSKRSVARWVVAIHSLLAILVLLLVIQSWGKFSADASDLWLIFLLIDFPMAWFYFPLDEWFLPLDLGVHFRFAILPFLTVLLLGGMQWYTIARVIELSGQCRKPEAGKCIDCGYNLLGNVSGVCPECGTPARRDWPNRYPRQDSNL
;
A
#
# COMPACT_ATOMS: atom_id res chain seq x y z
N MET A 1 -6.92 27.27 32.13
CA MET A 1 -6.03 26.87 31.02
C MET A 1 -5.34 25.50 31.20
N ALA A 2 -5.10 24.99 32.42
CA ALA A 2 -4.39 23.71 32.62
C ALA A 2 -5.18 22.41 32.30
N ARG A 3 -6.53 22.46 32.23
CA ARG A 3 -7.38 21.26 32.01
C ARG A 3 -7.48 20.82 30.54
N GLU A 4 -7.18 21.72 29.61
CA GLU A 4 -7.26 21.50 28.16
C GLU A 4 -6.08 20.67 27.63
N SER A 5 -4.88 20.83 28.24
CA SER A 5 -3.67 20.12 27.81
C SER A 5 -3.71 18.63 28.15
N SER A 6 -4.39 18.25 29.24
CA SER A 6 -4.52 16.85 29.70
C SER A 6 -5.35 16.01 28.72
N LYS A 7 -6.49 16.51 28.24
CA LYS A 7 -7.35 15.79 27.28
C LYS A 7 -6.66 15.49 25.94
N ARG A 8 -5.82 16.43 25.47
CA ARG A 8 -5.01 16.26 24.26
C ARG A 8 -3.87 15.25 24.43
N SER A 9 -3.41 15.03 25.67
CA SER A 9 -2.43 13.99 25.96
C SER A 9 -3.09 12.61 25.87
N VAL A 10 -4.23 12.42 26.54
CA VAL A 10 -4.95 11.13 26.56
C VAL A 10 -5.36 10.66 25.17
N ALA A 11 -5.89 11.56 24.32
CA ALA A 11 -6.27 11.19 22.95
C ALA A 11 -5.09 10.70 22.09
N ARG A 12 -3.90 11.31 22.26
CA ARG A 12 -2.67 10.87 21.56
C ARG A 12 -2.22 9.50 22.03
N TRP A 13 -2.32 9.22 23.33
CA TRP A 13 -2.02 7.90 23.88
C TRP A 13 -2.98 6.83 23.39
N VAL A 14 -4.28 7.10 23.33
CA VAL A 14 -5.29 6.13 22.87
C VAL A 14 -5.06 5.76 21.40
N VAL A 15 -4.80 6.74 20.53
CA VAL A 15 -4.50 6.49 19.12
C VAL A 15 -3.18 5.74 18.96
N ALA A 16 -2.14 6.14 19.68
CA ALA A 16 -0.86 5.45 19.66
C ALA A 16 -1.00 3.98 20.10
N ILE A 17 -1.77 3.70 21.15
CA ILE A 17 -2.02 2.34 21.64
C ILE A 17 -2.78 1.51 20.60
N HIS A 18 -3.82 2.06 19.98
CA HIS A 18 -4.58 1.34 18.93
C HIS A 18 -3.72 1.05 17.69
N SER A 19 -2.90 2.01 17.25
CA SER A 19 -1.98 1.82 16.14
C SER A 19 -0.93 0.76 16.46
N LEU A 20 -0.38 0.77 17.67
CA LEU A 20 0.58 -0.24 18.11
C LEU A 20 -0.05 -1.64 18.20
N LEU A 21 -1.27 -1.75 18.71
CA LEU A 21 -1.99 -3.02 18.77
C LEU A 21 -2.32 -3.57 17.38
N ALA A 22 -2.77 -2.72 16.46
CA ALA A 22 -3.06 -3.13 15.08
C ALA A 22 -1.79 -3.61 14.34
N ILE A 23 -0.68 -2.90 14.51
CA ILE A 23 0.62 -3.29 13.94
C ILE A 23 1.11 -4.60 14.57
N LEU A 24 0.98 -4.75 15.89
CA LEU A 24 1.36 -5.97 16.59
C LEU A 24 0.56 -7.18 16.09
N VAL A 25 -0.76 -7.06 15.95
CA VAL A 25 -1.62 -8.12 15.43
C VAL A 25 -1.24 -8.48 13.99
N LEU A 26 -1.02 -7.47 13.13
CA LEU A 26 -0.61 -7.70 11.74
C LEU A 26 0.73 -8.43 11.65
N LEU A 27 1.72 -8.02 12.46
CA LEU A 27 3.02 -8.67 12.50
C LEU A 27 2.94 -10.09 13.04
N LEU A 28 2.11 -10.34 14.06
CA LEU A 28 1.87 -11.70 14.56
C LEU A 28 1.23 -12.59 13.49
N VAL A 29 0.27 -12.08 12.71
CA VAL A 29 -0.33 -12.80 11.58
C VAL A 29 0.74 -13.13 10.52
N ILE A 30 1.56 -12.15 10.12
CA ILE A 30 2.61 -12.35 9.11
C ILE A 30 3.68 -13.35 9.59
N GLN A 31 4.09 -13.27 10.86
CA GLN A 31 5.06 -14.23 11.40
C GLN A 31 4.47 -15.64 11.55
N SER A 32 3.16 -15.75 11.79
CA SER A 32 2.46 -17.02 11.83
C SER A 32 2.36 -17.65 10.43
N TRP A 33 2.15 -16.85 9.38
CA TRP A 33 2.07 -17.31 8.00
C TRP A 33 3.31 -18.02 7.48
N GLY A 34 4.51 -17.63 7.94
CA GLY A 34 5.77 -18.27 7.52
C GLY A 34 6.01 -19.65 8.13
N LYS A 35 5.24 -20.05 9.14
CA LYS A 35 5.40 -21.32 9.89
C LYS A 35 4.22 -22.27 9.75
N PHE A 36 3.13 -21.86 9.10
CA PHE A 36 1.96 -22.69 8.89
C PHE A 36 2.25 -23.77 7.84
N SER A 37 2.65 -24.94 8.32
CA SER A 37 2.32 -26.21 7.66
C SER A 37 0.79 -26.27 7.53
N ALA A 38 0.28 -26.75 6.39
CA ALA A 38 -1.14 -26.78 6.07
C ALA A 38 -1.92 -27.83 6.90
N ASP A 39 -1.82 -27.77 8.22
CA ASP A 39 -2.58 -28.62 9.14
C ASP A 39 -3.86 -27.89 9.58
N ALA A 40 -4.99 -28.62 9.59
CA ALA A 40 -6.33 -28.05 9.67
C ALA A 40 -6.68 -27.28 10.97
N SER A 41 -5.84 -27.36 12.02
CA SER A 41 -6.03 -26.61 13.27
C SER A 41 -5.85 -25.09 13.13
N ASP A 42 -5.18 -24.68 12.06
CA ASP A 42 -4.69 -23.33 11.82
C ASP A 42 -5.69 -22.45 11.03
N LEU A 43 -6.68 -23.09 10.38
CA LEU A 43 -7.82 -22.43 9.73
C LEU A 43 -8.83 -21.84 10.73
N TRP A 44 -8.82 -22.26 12.00
CA TRP A 44 -9.73 -21.76 13.04
C TRP A 44 -9.50 -20.28 13.40
N LEU A 45 -8.27 -19.77 13.24
CA LEU A 45 -7.94 -18.35 13.44
C LEU A 45 -8.49 -17.46 12.32
N ILE A 46 -8.58 -17.99 11.10
CA ILE A 46 -9.22 -17.32 9.95
C ILE A 46 -10.75 -17.33 10.14
N PHE A 47 -11.33 -18.43 10.61
CA PHE A 47 -12.73 -18.48 11.04
C PHE A 47 -13.03 -17.46 12.14
N LEU A 48 -12.21 -17.33 13.18
CA LEU A 48 -12.41 -16.30 14.22
C LEU A 48 -12.30 -14.85 13.72
N LEU A 49 -11.47 -14.56 12.71
CA LEU A 49 -11.35 -13.22 12.13
C LEU A 49 -12.50 -12.88 11.15
N ILE A 50 -13.11 -13.88 10.53
CA ILE A 50 -14.20 -13.72 9.53
C ILE A 50 -15.59 -13.88 10.17
N ASP A 51 -15.75 -14.80 11.12
CA ASP A 51 -17.03 -15.11 11.76
C ASP A 51 -17.33 -14.23 12.98
N PHE A 52 -16.35 -13.60 13.62
CA PHE A 52 -16.63 -12.66 14.73
C PHE A 52 -17.47 -11.44 14.27
N PRO A 53 -17.24 -10.85 13.08
CA PRO A 53 -18.18 -9.91 12.46
C PRO A 53 -19.57 -10.50 12.15
N MET A 54 -19.65 -11.78 11.79
CA MET A 54 -20.92 -12.47 11.51
C MET A 54 -21.68 -12.84 12.79
N ALA A 55 -20.99 -13.14 13.89
CA ALA A 55 -21.57 -13.36 15.21
C ALA A 55 -22.21 -12.08 15.77
N TRP A 56 -21.70 -10.91 15.38
CA TRP A 56 -22.36 -9.61 15.59
C TRP A 56 -23.69 -9.49 14.81
N PHE A 57 -23.82 -10.21 13.69
CA PHE A 57 -25.01 -10.29 12.85
C PHE A 57 -26.04 -11.32 13.35
N TYR A 58 -25.58 -12.37 14.05
CA TYR A 58 -26.41 -13.42 14.66
C TYR A 58 -26.75 -13.15 16.14
N PHE A 59 -26.32 -12.02 16.70
CA PHE A 59 -26.76 -11.57 18.02
C PHE A 59 -28.28 -11.34 17.98
N PRO A 60 -29.07 -11.96 18.87
CA PRO A 60 -30.47 -12.24 18.59
C PRO A 60 -31.31 -10.94 18.65
N LEU A 61 -32.09 -10.76 17.58
CA LEU A 61 -32.92 -9.59 17.23
C LEU A 61 -34.20 -9.44 18.08
N ASP A 62 -34.41 -10.31 19.06
CA ASP A 62 -35.66 -10.46 19.79
C ASP A 62 -35.76 -9.57 21.04
N GLU A 63 -34.66 -9.08 21.61
CA GLU A 63 -34.71 -8.19 22.80
C GLU A 63 -34.67 -6.67 22.48
N TRP A 64 -34.48 -6.27 21.23
CA TRP A 64 -34.36 -4.85 20.83
C TRP A 64 -35.67 -4.20 20.35
N PHE A 65 -36.82 -4.88 20.46
CA PHE A 65 -38.16 -4.36 20.13
C PHE A 65 -38.71 -3.34 21.15
N LEU A 66 -37.85 -2.48 21.72
CA LEU A 66 -38.32 -1.20 22.26
C LEU A 66 -38.55 -0.23 21.08
N PRO A 67 -39.53 0.70 21.18
CA PRO A 67 -39.81 1.68 20.13
C PRO A 67 -38.70 2.75 20.12
N LEU A 68 -37.51 2.35 19.72
CA LEU A 68 -36.36 3.23 19.56
C LEU A 68 -36.33 3.72 18.11
N ASP A 69 -36.35 5.04 18.02
CA ASP A 69 -36.30 5.92 16.86
C ASP A 69 -35.61 5.30 15.62
N LEU A 70 -36.35 5.18 14.50
CA LEU A 70 -35.93 4.58 13.22
C LEU A 70 -34.56 5.09 12.73
N GLY A 71 -34.17 6.31 13.14
CA GLY A 71 -32.88 6.91 12.81
C GLY A 71 -31.66 6.21 13.41
N VAL A 72 -31.79 5.51 14.54
CA VAL A 72 -30.63 4.88 15.21
C VAL A 72 -30.24 3.59 14.48
N HIS A 73 -31.22 2.75 14.12
CA HIS A 73 -31.00 1.53 13.35
C HIS A 73 -30.40 1.82 11.97
N PHE A 74 -30.87 2.86 11.30
CA PHE A 74 -30.36 3.28 10.00
C PHE A 74 -28.88 3.70 10.06
N ARG A 75 -28.46 4.39 11.13
CA ARG A 75 -27.06 4.76 11.35
C ARG A 75 -26.16 3.54 11.54
N PHE A 76 -26.56 2.58 12.36
CA PHE A 76 -25.79 1.36 12.58
C PHE A 76 -25.74 0.45 11.36
N ALA A 77 -26.80 0.46 10.53
CA ALA A 77 -26.79 -0.24 9.26
C ALA A 77 -25.82 0.40 8.25
N ILE A 78 -25.77 1.73 8.14
CA ILE A 78 -25.04 2.41 7.05
C ILE A 78 -23.56 2.66 7.37
N LEU A 79 -23.23 2.97 8.62
CA LEU A 79 -21.87 3.28 9.03
C LEU A 79 -20.83 2.22 8.61
N PRO A 80 -21.05 0.90 8.76
CA PRO A 80 -20.07 -0.09 8.32
C PRO A 80 -19.88 -0.13 6.80
N PHE A 81 -20.91 0.14 5.99
CA PHE A 81 -20.75 0.19 4.53
C PHE A 81 -19.98 1.43 4.10
N LEU A 82 -20.26 2.59 4.71
CA LEU A 82 -19.51 3.82 4.41
C LEU A 82 -18.04 3.70 4.79
N THR A 83 -17.71 3.07 5.91
CA THR A 83 -16.31 2.87 6.30
C THR A 83 -15.56 1.98 5.31
N VAL A 84 -16.17 0.88 4.87
CA VAL A 84 -15.59 0.00 3.83
C VAL A 84 -15.38 0.74 2.52
N LEU A 85 -16.37 1.53 2.07
CA LEU A 85 -16.26 2.32 0.84
C LEU A 85 -15.14 3.38 0.93
N LEU A 86 -15.05 4.11 2.05
CA LEU A 86 -14.03 5.14 2.24
C LEU A 86 -12.62 4.55 2.31
N LEU A 87 -12.44 3.45 3.05
CA LEU A 87 -11.14 2.79 3.17
C LEU A 87 -10.71 2.15 1.84
N GLY A 88 -11.63 1.45 1.16
CA GLY A 88 -11.37 0.86 -0.15
C GLY A 88 -11.04 1.92 -1.20
N GLY A 89 -11.81 3.02 -1.24
CA GLY A 89 -11.54 4.14 -2.14
C GLY A 89 -10.20 4.81 -1.87
N MET A 90 -9.83 4.99 -0.60
CA MET A 90 -8.53 5.56 -0.21
C MET A 90 -7.36 4.66 -0.62
N GLN A 91 -7.47 3.33 -0.46
CA GLN A 91 -6.45 2.38 -0.92
C GLN A 91 -6.31 2.37 -2.45
N TRP A 92 -7.43 2.38 -3.17
CA TRP A 92 -7.40 2.44 -4.63
C TRP A 92 -6.71 3.72 -5.14
N TYR A 93 -7.03 4.86 -4.54
CA TYR A 93 -6.44 6.14 -4.89
C TYR A 93 -4.91 6.16 -4.70
N THR A 94 -4.39 5.63 -3.60
CA THR A 94 -2.94 5.59 -3.37
C THR A 94 -2.22 4.68 -4.36
N ILE A 95 -2.79 3.52 -4.68
CA ILE A 95 -2.25 2.60 -5.70
C ILE A 95 -2.21 3.28 -7.07
N ALA A 96 -3.30 3.93 -7.48
CA ALA A 96 -3.35 4.65 -8.75
C ALA A 96 -2.28 5.74 -8.84
N ARG A 97 -2.07 6.51 -7.76
CA ARG A 97 -1.03 7.54 -7.70
C ARG A 97 0.39 6.96 -7.75
N VAL A 98 0.65 5.83 -7.10
CA VAL A 98 1.96 5.17 -7.17
C VAL A 98 2.22 4.65 -8.58
N ILE A 99 1.22 4.08 -9.26
CA ILE A 99 1.37 3.62 -10.65
C ILE A 99 1.68 4.80 -11.58
N GLU A 100 0.95 5.91 -11.47
CA GLU A 100 1.17 7.13 -12.24
C GLU A 100 2.59 7.68 -12.05
N LEU A 101 3.06 7.77 -10.80
CA LEU A 101 4.40 8.27 -10.48
C LEU A 101 5.50 7.29 -10.89
N SER A 102 5.28 5.98 -10.74
CA SER A 102 6.26 4.96 -11.14
C SER A 102 6.46 4.91 -12.66
N GLY A 103 5.42 5.22 -13.44
CA GLY A 103 5.51 5.36 -14.89
C GLY A 103 6.46 6.49 -15.31
N GLN A 104 6.49 7.59 -14.56
CA GLN A 104 7.41 8.71 -14.80
C GLN A 104 8.85 8.39 -14.38
N CYS A 105 9.04 7.45 -13.46
CA CYS A 105 10.36 6.99 -13.00
C CYS A 105 10.92 5.80 -13.78
N ARG A 106 10.28 5.36 -14.88
CA ARG A 106 10.95 4.46 -15.83
C ARG A 106 12.13 5.21 -16.44
N LYS A 107 13.29 5.06 -15.81
CA LYS A 107 14.57 5.48 -16.37
C LYS A 107 14.60 4.94 -17.80
N PRO A 108 14.88 5.77 -18.81
CA PRO A 108 15.02 5.28 -20.17
C PRO A 108 15.99 4.10 -20.11
N GLU A 109 15.55 2.95 -20.64
CA GLU A 109 16.35 1.73 -20.60
C GLU A 109 17.75 2.09 -21.08
N ALA A 110 18.73 1.74 -20.25
CA ALA A 110 20.11 2.02 -20.53
C ALA A 110 20.43 1.43 -21.91
N GLY A 111 20.61 2.31 -22.89
CA GLY A 111 21.07 1.98 -24.23
C GLY A 111 20.11 2.49 -25.29
N LYS A 112 18.97 3.07 -24.95
CA LYS A 112 18.03 3.62 -25.93
C LYS A 112 18.17 5.13 -26.10
N CYS A 113 17.99 5.60 -27.34
CA CYS A 113 17.88 7.02 -27.64
C CYS A 113 16.68 7.62 -26.91
N ILE A 114 16.86 8.79 -26.28
CA ILE A 114 15.80 9.45 -25.51
C ILE A 114 14.68 10.01 -26.40
N ASP A 115 14.98 10.32 -27.66
CA ASP A 115 14.01 10.89 -28.59
C ASP A 115 13.22 9.82 -29.34
N CYS A 116 13.90 8.85 -29.94
CA CYS A 116 13.26 7.85 -30.82
C CYS A 116 13.16 6.44 -30.22
N GLY A 117 13.80 6.17 -29.08
CA GLY A 117 13.81 4.84 -28.45
C GLY A 117 14.69 3.79 -29.14
N TYR A 118 15.44 4.15 -30.19
CA TYR A 118 16.34 3.25 -30.90
C TYR A 118 17.44 2.70 -29.97
N ASN A 119 17.75 1.41 -30.08
CA ASN A 119 18.79 0.77 -29.28
C ASN A 119 20.20 1.15 -29.80
N LEU A 120 20.90 1.98 -29.05
CA LEU A 120 22.27 2.44 -29.28
C LEU A 120 23.33 1.43 -28.81
N LEU A 121 22.97 0.26 -28.27
CA LEU A 121 23.94 -0.78 -27.92
C LEU A 121 24.70 -1.25 -29.18
N GLY A 122 26.00 -0.96 -29.23
CA GLY A 122 26.87 -1.30 -30.37
C GLY A 122 27.04 -0.19 -31.41
N ASN A 123 26.43 0.98 -31.23
CA ASN A 123 26.65 2.11 -32.11
C ASN A 123 27.94 2.86 -31.76
N VAL A 124 28.96 2.74 -32.60
CA VAL A 124 30.28 3.37 -32.41
C VAL A 124 30.31 4.86 -32.76
N SER A 125 29.33 5.37 -33.52
CA SER A 125 29.33 6.78 -33.96
C SER A 125 29.01 7.76 -32.84
N GLY A 126 28.39 7.31 -31.75
CA GLY A 126 27.87 8.17 -30.69
C GLY A 126 26.68 9.05 -31.12
N VAL A 127 26.08 8.80 -32.29
CA VAL A 127 24.94 9.55 -32.83
C VAL A 127 23.87 8.57 -33.32
N CYS A 128 22.61 8.77 -32.92
CA CYS A 128 21.53 7.89 -33.34
C CYS A 128 21.35 7.90 -34.87
N PRO A 129 21.30 6.74 -35.55
CA PRO A 129 21.16 6.69 -37.01
C PRO A 129 19.76 7.10 -37.51
N GLU A 130 18.74 6.99 -36.67
CA GLU A 130 17.35 7.31 -37.03
C GLU A 130 17.05 8.81 -36.92
N CYS A 131 17.42 9.43 -35.79
CA CYS A 131 17.04 10.82 -35.49
C CYS A 131 18.21 11.81 -35.51
N GLY A 132 19.46 11.34 -35.59
CA GLY A 132 20.64 12.21 -35.53
C GLY A 132 20.93 12.79 -34.13
N THR A 133 20.15 12.44 -33.10
CA THR A 133 20.39 12.91 -31.73
C THR A 133 21.71 12.32 -31.20
N PRO A 134 22.65 13.14 -30.70
CA PRO A 134 23.88 12.64 -30.09
C PRO A 134 23.57 11.86 -28.81
N ALA A 135 24.24 10.72 -28.64
CA ALA A 135 24.16 9.95 -27.41
C ALA A 135 24.67 10.82 -26.25
N ARG A 136 23.90 10.85 -25.17
CA ARG A 136 24.20 11.63 -23.96
C ARG A 136 25.62 11.32 -23.48
N ARG A 137 26.48 12.33 -23.28
CA ARG A 137 27.91 12.15 -22.92
C ARG A 137 28.15 11.48 -21.57
N ASP A 138 27.14 11.48 -20.71
CA ASP A 138 27.11 10.79 -19.42
C ASP A 138 26.80 9.30 -19.54
N TRP A 139 26.60 8.79 -20.76
CA TRP A 139 26.57 7.36 -21.05
C TRP A 139 27.82 6.71 -20.48
N PRO A 140 27.68 5.70 -19.59
CA PRO A 140 28.77 5.29 -18.73
C PRO A 140 29.93 4.87 -19.62
N ASN A 141 31.02 5.62 -19.51
CA ASN A 141 32.34 5.32 -20.04
C ASN A 141 32.86 4.07 -19.30
N ARG A 142 32.16 2.95 -19.51
CA ARG A 142 32.34 1.66 -18.83
C ARG A 142 33.29 0.76 -19.58
N TYR A 143 33.77 1.21 -20.74
CA TYR A 143 35.08 0.78 -21.16
C TYR A 143 36.08 1.43 -20.21
N PRO A 144 36.83 0.66 -19.40
CA PRO A 144 38.01 1.22 -18.77
C PRO A 144 38.79 1.85 -19.91
N ARG A 145 39.04 3.17 -19.79
CA ARG A 145 39.97 3.87 -20.66
C ARG A 145 41.20 2.97 -20.65
N GLN A 146 41.50 2.30 -21.76
CA GLN A 146 42.80 1.69 -21.94
C GLN A 146 43.71 2.88 -22.17
N ASP A 147 44.12 3.52 -21.08
CA ASP A 147 45.35 4.28 -21.05
C ASP A 147 46.47 3.30 -21.34
N SER A 148 46.61 3.07 -22.64
CA SER A 148 47.82 2.64 -23.31
C SER A 148 48.92 3.61 -22.90
N ASN A 149 49.67 3.26 -21.86
CA ASN A 149 51.02 3.76 -21.62
C ASN A 149 51.79 2.63 -20.94
N LEU A 150 52.79 2.06 -21.61
CA LEU A 150 54.10 2.68 -21.93
C LEU A 150 55.02 2.64 -20.72
#